data_AF-A0A2W4SW92-F1
#
_entry.id   AF-A0A2W4SW92-F1
#
_cell.length_a   1.000
_cell.length_b   1.000
_cell.length_c   1.000
_cell.angle_alpha   90.00
_cell.angle_beta   90.00
_cell.angle_gamma   90.00
#
_symmetry.space_group_name_H-M   'P 1'
#
loop_
_entity.id
_entity.type
_entity.pdbx_description
1 polymer ?
#
loop_
_entity_poly.entity_id
_entity_poly.type
_entity_poly.pdbx_seq_one_letter_code
_entity_poly.pdbx_strand_id
1 'polypeptide(L)'
;MGELDESAVARFASAGASEHAMCAVAVLAQLGLPATEQIILGSDRDAVLLVAKGLGWSWETTAALIGLRKDFGKSAPAIERARQHFRNLAQPTAQRVLGFLRMRDAQQ
;
A
#
# COMPACT_ATOMS: atom_id res chain seq x y z
N MET A 1 -2.47 -5.45 -24.00
CA MET A 1 -3.28 -5.37 -22.77
C MET A 1 -2.30 -5.19 -21.63
N GLY A 2 -2.35 -4.05 -20.94
CA GLY A 2 -1.45 -3.78 -19.82
C GLY A 2 -2.07 -4.33 -18.55
N GLU A 3 -1.59 -5.47 -18.09
CA GLU A 3 -2.00 -6.03 -16.80
C GLU A 3 -1.40 -5.12 -15.71
N LEU A 4 -2.27 -4.60 -14.83
CA LEU A 4 -1.84 -3.88 -13.65
C LEU A 4 -1.39 -4.93 -12.63
N ASP A 5 -0.08 -5.02 -12.43
CA ASP A 5 0.54 -5.93 -11.47
C ASP A 5 1.41 -5.18 -10.43
N GLU A 6 1.99 -5.93 -9.50
CA GLU A 6 2.88 -5.38 -8.47
C GLU A 6 4.02 -4.54 -9.09
N SER A 7 4.61 -5.00 -10.18
CA SER A 7 5.74 -4.33 -10.85
C SER A 7 5.32 -2.99 -11.44
N ALA A 8 4.08 -2.89 -11.96
CA ALA A 8 3.52 -1.63 -12.43
C ALA A 8 3.40 -0.62 -11.28
N VAL A 9 2.88 -1.06 -10.12
CA VAL A 9 2.79 -0.23 -8.91
C VAL A 9 4.18 0.23 -8.46
N ALA A 10 5.14 -0.68 -8.38
CA ALA A 10 6.53 -0.37 -8.01
C ALA A 10 7.14 0.67 -8.95
N ARG A 11 6.93 0.51 -10.27
CA ARG A 11 7.38 1.47 -11.28
C ARG A 11 6.78 2.86 -11.07
N PHE A 12 5.47 2.97 -10.85
CA PHE A 12 4.83 4.25 -10.58
C PHE A 12 5.33 4.89 -9.29
N ALA A 13 5.51 4.09 -8.24
CA ALA A 13 6.02 4.54 -6.96
C ALA A 13 7.47 5.05 -7.06
N SER A 14 8.37 4.32 -7.73
CA SER A 14 9.74 4.74 -7.98
C SER A 14 9.84 5.97 -8.89
N ALA A 15 8.88 6.16 -9.81
CA ALA A 15 8.79 7.35 -10.65
C ALA A 15 8.25 8.60 -9.90
N GLY A 16 7.83 8.46 -8.64
CA GLY A 16 7.21 9.54 -7.88
C GLY A 16 5.78 9.87 -8.34
N ALA A 17 5.18 9.03 -9.18
CA ALA A 17 3.84 9.22 -9.73
C ALA A 17 2.78 8.69 -8.76
N SER A 18 2.61 9.39 -7.63
CA SER A 18 1.68 9.00 -6.56
C SER A 18 0.26 8.75 -7.06
N GLU A 19 -0.28 9.61 -7.93
CA GLU A 19 -1.63 9.43 -8.51
C GLU A 19 -1.77 8.11 -9.27
N HIS A 20 -0.77 7.76 -10.10
CA HIS A 20 -0.78 6.52 -10.87
C HIS A 20 -0.61 5.30 -9.96
N ALA A 21 0.25 5.39 -8.95
CA ALA A 21 0.42 4.34 -7.95
C ALA A 21 -0.89 4.11 -7.16
N MET A 22 -1.59 5.18 -6.77
CA MET A 22 -2.87 5.09 -6.06
C MET A 22 -3.96 4.48 -6.94
N CYS A 23 -4.08 4.86 -8.21
CA CYS A 23 -5.00 4.20 -9.15
C CYS A 23 -4.69 2.71 -9.30
N ALA A 24 -3.42 2.34 -9.46
CA ALA A 24 -3.01 0.95 -9.59
C ALA A 24 -3.33 0.14 -8.33
N VAL A 25 -3.05 0.70 -7.14
CA VAL A 25 -3.38 0.07 -5.86
C VAL A 25 -4.89 -0.04 -5.69
N ALA A 26 -5.68 0.97 -6.05
CA ALA A 26 -7.13 0.94 -5.96
C ALA A 26 -7.72 -0.23 -6.77
N VAL A 27 -7.24 -0.42 -8.01
CA VAL A 27 -7.66 -1.52 -8.87
C VAL A 27 -7.25 -2.88 -8.28
N LEU A 28 -5.99 -3.04 -7.86
CA LEU A 28 -5.45 -4.29 -7.33
C LEU A 28 -6.04 -4.67 -5.96
N ALA A 29 -6.20 -3.66 -5.10
CA ALA A 29 -6.82 -3.78 -3.80
C ALA A 29 -8.35 -3.86 -3.90
N GLN A 30 -8.97 -3.61 -5.07
CA GLN A 30 -10.41 -3.49 -5.25
C GLN A 30 -11.04 -2.52 -4.24
N LEU A 31 -10.40 -1.37 -4.06
CA LEU A 31 -10.82 -0.28 -3.18
C LEU A 31 -11.08 0.96 -4.02
N GLY A 32 -11.96 1.84 -3.53
CA GLY A 32 -12.12 3.18 -4.07
C GLY A 32 -10.82 3.99 -3.99
N LEU A 33 -10.70 4.96 -4.90
CA LEU A 33 -9.63 5.93 -4.89
C LEU A 33 -9.51 6.69 -3.54
N PRO A 34 -10.61 7.22 -2.94
CA PRO A 34 -10.50 7.95 -1.68
C PRO A 34 -10.03 7.07 -0.51
N ALA A 35 -10.46 5.80 -0.45
CA ALA A 35 -9.96 4.86 0.55
C ALA A 35 -8.47 4.55 0.34
N THR A 36 -8.06 4.36 -0.91
CA THR A 36 -6.66 4.10 -1.27
C THR A 36 -5.75 5.29 -0.97
N GLU A 37 -6.21 6.52 -1.24
CA GLU A 37 -5.53 7.75 -0.85
C GLU A 37 -5.36 7.83 0.67
N GLN A 38 -6.39 7.51 1.46
CA GLN A 38 -6.27 7.45 2.91
C GLN A 38 -5.30 6.37 3.39
N ILE A 39 -5.23 5.23 2.69
CA ILE A 39 -4.29 4.14 3.02
C ILE A 39 -2.85 4.51 2.67
N ILE A 40 -2.62 5.24 1.57
CA ILE A 40 -1.28 5.57 1.07
C ILE A 40 -0.77 6.91 1.59
N LEU A 41 -1.63 7.90 1.80
CA LEU A 41 -1.27 9.26 2.24
C LEU A 41 -1.81 9.62 3.62
N GLY A 42 -2.73 8.84 4.17
CA GLY A 42 -3.31 9.11 5.48
C GLY A 42 -2.37 8.84 6.64
N SER A 43 -2.82 9.24 7.83
CA SER A 43 -2.04 9.16 9.07
C SER A 43 -1.71 7.73 9.49
N ASP A 44 -2.56 6.76 9.11
CA ASP A 44 -2.31 5.35 9.41
C ASP A 44 -1.24 4.80 8.48
N ARG A 45 -0.09 4.47 9.07
CA ARG A 45 1.10 3.98 8.37
C ARG A 45 1.11 2.46 8.22
N ASP A 46 0.35 1.77 9.05
CA ASP A 46 0.22 0.32 9.01
C ASP A 46 -0.77 -0.14 7.92
N ALA A 47 -1.71 0.72 7.53
CA ALA A 47 -2.69 0.43 6.47
C ALA A 47 -2.02 0.04 5.14
N VAL A 48 -1.00 0.79 4.69
CA VAL A 48 -0.27 0.45 3.46
C VAL A 48 0.48 -0.89 3.59
N LEU A 49 0.99 -1.21 4.79
CA LEU A 49 1.64 -2.50 5.07
C LEU A 49 0.62 -3.64 5.03
N LEU A 50 -0.55 -3.45 5.62
CA LEU A 50 -1.66 -4.41 5.64
C LEU A 50 -2.19 -4.68 4.22
N VAL A 51 -2.39 -3.64 3.41
CA VAL A 51 -2.84 -3.81 2.02
C VAL A 51 -1.79 -4.54 1.19
N ALA A 52 -0.54 -4.09 1.22
CA ALA A 52 0.54 -4.75 0.48
C ALA A 52 0.71 -6.21 0.89
N LYS A 53 0.67 -6.51 2.20
CA LYS A 53 0.75 -7.87 2.72
C LYS A 53 -0.47 -8.71 2.34
N GLY A 54 -1.66 -8.13 2.37
CA GLY A 54 -2.91 -8.79 1.98
C GLY A 54 -2.94 -9.16 0.49
N LEU A 55 -2.32 -8.33 -0.35
CA LEU A 55 -2.12 -8.57 -1.78
C LEU A 55 -0.96 -9.52 -2.08
N GLY A 56 -0.15 -9.87 -1.08
CA GLY A 56 1.02 -10.72 -1.25
C GLY A 56 2.23 -10.01 -1.88
N TRP A 57 2.28 -8.69 -1.81
CA TRP A 57 3.37 -7.91 -2.39
C TRP A 57 4.67 -8.02 -1.61
N SER A 58 5.77 -7.72 -2.32
CA SER A 58 7.10 -7.67 -1.73
C SER A 58 7.32 -6.39 -0.92
N TRP A 59 8.29 -6.46 0.00
CA TRP A 59 8.73 -5.30 0.77
C TRP A 59 9.25 -4.17 -0.13
N GLU A 60 9.89 -4.49 -1.25
CA GLU A 60 10.43 -3.49 -2.17
C GLU A 60 9.34 -2.57 -2.74
N THR A 61 8.24 -3.15 -3.22
CA THR A 61 7.07 -2.40 -3.69
C THR A 61 6.42 -1.59 -2.56
N THR A 62 6.31 -2.19 -1.38
CA THR A 62 5.76 -1.52 -0.19
C THR A 62 6.63 -0.33 0.21
N ALA A 63 7.95 -0.48 0.21
CA ALA A 63 8.90 0.57 0.54
C ALA A 63 8.88 1.70 -0.50
N ALA A 64 8.72 1.39 -1.78
CA ALA A 64 8.54 2.38 -2.82
C ALA A 64 7.27 3.23 -2.58
N LEU A 65 6.15 2.58 -2.22
CA LEU A 65 4.90 3.28 -1.86
C LEU A 65 5.06 4.16 -0.62
N ILE A 66 5.75 3.67 0.41
CA ILE A 66 6.07 4.46 1.60
C ILE A 66 6.96 5.66 1.24
N GLY A 67 7.87 5.50 0.28
CA GLY A 67 8.73 6.56 -0.24
C GLY A 67 7.96 7.72 -0.89
N LEU A 68 6.76 7.45 -1.43
CA LEU A 68 5.87 8.51 -1.94
C LEU A 68 5.38 9.45 -0.84
N ARG A 69 5.30 8.97 0.42
CA ARG A 69 4.93 9.81 1.57
C ARG A 69 6.08 10.75 1.89
N LYS A 70 5.86 12.06 1.67
CA LYS A 70 6.84 13.13 1.98
C LYS A 70 7.35 13.12 3.43
N ASP A 71 6.55 12.59 4.36
CA ASP A 71 6.84 12.55 5.80
C ASP A 71 7.67 11.33 6.23
N PHE A 72 7.46 10.18 5.59
CA PHE A 72 8.01 8.89 6.04
C PHE A 72 9.22 8.43 5.21
N GLY A 73 9.29 8.82 3.93
CA GLY A 73 10.36 8.43 3.00
C GLY A 73 11.75 9.01 3.30
N LYS A 74 11.88 9.91 4.29
CA LYS A 74 13.15 10.59 4.62
C LYS A 74 13.87 10.05 5.85
N SER A 75 13.20 9.25 6.69
CA SER A 75 13.78 8.76 7.95
C SER A 75 14.12 7.27 7.87
N ALA A 76 15.41 6.94 7.72
CA ALA A 76 15.92 5.58 7.78
C ALA A 76 15.35 4.71 8.93
N PRO A 77 15.26 5.20 10.20
CA PRO A 77 14.68 4.40 11.28
C PRO A 77 13.18 4.15 11.13
N ALA A 78 12.45 5.03 10.45
CA ALA A 78 11.03 4.86 10.20
C ALA A 78 10.78 3.73 9.20
N ILE A 79 11.58 3.68 8.12
CA ILE A 79 11.55 2.61 7.12
C ILE A 79 11.91 1.27 7.77
N GLU A 80 12.92 1.24 8.63
CA GLU A 80 13.32 0.02 9.32
C GLU A 80 12.26 -0.51 10.29
N ARG A 81 11.57 0.38 11.03
CA ARG A 81 10.41 0.01 11.86
C ARG A 81 9.27 -0.55 11.01
N ALA A 82 8.93 0.10 9.90
CA ALA A 82 7.92 -0.40 8.98
C ALA A 82 8.30 -1.77 8.38
N ARG A 83 9.58 -1.99 8.08
CA ARG A 83 10.10 -3.28 7.61
C ARG A 83 9.94 -4.39 8.64
N GLN A 84 10.21 -4.08 9.91
CA GLN A 84 10.01 -5.02 11.01
C GLN A 84 8.53 -5.33 11.20
N HIS A 85 7.66 -4.31 11.20
CA HIS A 85 6.21 -4.48 11.24
C HIS A 85 5.69 -5.36 10.11
N PHE A 86 6.07 -5.08 8.86
CA PHE A 86 5.66 -5.85 7.68
C PHE A 86 6.08 -7.32 7.75
N ARG A 87 7.27 -7.59 8.31
CA ARG A 87 7.75 -8.96 8.53
C ARG A 87 6.99 -9.68 9.64
N ASN A 88 6.69 -8.97 10.73
CA ASN A 88 5.93 -9.51 11.84
C ASN A 88 4.42 -9.68 11.51
N LEU A 89 3.94 -8.96 10.52
CA LEU A 89 2.55 -9.02 10.06
C LEU A 89 2.24 -10.38 9.43
N ALA A 90 1.26 -11.09 9.98
CA ALA A 90 0.76 -12.32 9.38
C ALA A 90 -0.07 -12.00 8.14
N GLN A 91 0.31 -12.58 7.00
CA GLN A 91 -0.45 -12.50 5.75
C GLN A 91 -1.95 -12.81 5.89
N PRO A 92 -2.38 -13.88 6.60
CA PRO A 92 -3.82 -14.15 6.77
C PRO A 92 -4.55 -13.04 7.53
N THR A 93 -3.90 -12.37 8.48
CA THR A 93 -4.48 -11.21 9.18
C THR A 93 -4.64 -10.04 8.22
N ALA A 94 -3.64 -9.77 7.41
CA ALA A 94 -3.65 -8.72 6.41
C ALA A 94 -4.75 -8.92 5.36
N GLN A 95 -4.95 -10.17 4.90
CA GLN A 95 -6.03 -10.53 3.99
C GLN A 95 -7.42 -10.27 4.59
N ARG A 96 -7.63 -10.59 5.88
CA ARG A 96 -8.89 -10.28 6.57
C ARG A 96 -9.13 -8.78 6.66
N VAL A 97 -8.11 -8.01 7.00
CA VAL A 97 -8.22 -6.54 7.06
C VAL A 97 -8.50 -5.95 5.69
N LEU A 98 -7.82 -6.42 4.64
CA LEU A 98 -8.10 -6.00 3.26
C LEU A 98 -9.56 -6.30 2.86
N GLY A 99 -10.08 -7.48 3.19
CA GLY A 99 -11.48 -7.81 2.98
C GLY A 99 -12.44 -6.87 3.72
N PHE A 100 -12.12 -6.53 4.97
CA PHE A 100 -12.90 -5.57 5.74
C PHE A 100 -12.85 -4.16 5.14
N LEU A 101 -11.69 -3.70 4.66
CA LEU A 101 -11.53 -2.41 3.99
C LEU A 101 -12.39 -2.33 2.72
N ARG A 102 -12.42 -3.41 1.92
CA ARG A 102 -13.29 -3.51 0.73
C ARG A 102 -14.77 -3.40 1.08
N MET A 103 -15.19 -4.12 2.13
CA MET A 103 -16.58 -4.06 2.60
C MET A 103 -16.95 -2.66 3.09
N ARG A 104 -16.03 -1.98 3.78
CA ARG A 104 -16.26 -0.64 4.30
C ARG A 104 -16.30 0.42 3.21
N ASP A 105 -15.41 0.31 2.23
CA ASP A 105 -15.35 1.18 1.05
C ASP A 105 -16.60 1.06 0.18
N ALA A 106 -17.13 -0.15 -0.04
CA ALA A 106 -18.36 -0.38 -0.78
C ALA A 106 -19.62 0.22 -0.12
N GLN A 107 -19.54 0.60 1.16
CA GLN A 107 -20.63 1.16 1.94
C GLN A 107 -20.52 2.69 2.14
N GLN A 108 -19.48 3.32 1.58
CA GLN A 108 -19.17 4.74 1.72
C GLN A 108 -19.69 5.59 0.57
#